data_AF-A0AAN4ZEH2-F1
#
_entry.id   AF-A0AAN4ZEH2-F1
#
_cell.length_a   1.000
_cell.length_b   1.000
_cell.length_c   1.000
_cell.angle_alpha   90.00
_cell.angle_beta   90.00
_cell.angle_gamma   90.00
#
_symmetry.space_group_name_H-M   'P 1'
#
loop_
_entity.id
_entity.type
_entity.pdbx_description
1 polymer ?
#
loop_
_entity_poly.entity_id
_entity_poly.type
_entity_poly.pdbx_seq_one_letter_code
_entity_poly.pdbx_strand_id
1 'polypeptide(L)'
;LQMRVVCKVLDVPSGVKGGHRSGKGTVALGTMNTPGLKSSKACLSVFTAAGKEHKYPLDGSSEVKMIHDKFIDQGKLTIVWTIPSRTIFVSDANPAVLRNLLHKLRAVLKGENIESLKEITKEKKSDLGGQVSMVVNKREEYPKKGFPSATLKTLVLSGIGLKRVDGRWFSSTLLTSLDLSRNQMGAAPDKEKMKNMVKLVNLQELNPSHNRLVGLSSDVFSSLPPSLLRLDLSFNLLRSMPPLDNLHHS
;
A
#
# COMPACT_ATOMS: atom_id res chain seq x y z
N LEU A 1 19.77 14.91 -2.04
CA LEU A 1 19.11 13.68 -1.54
C LEU A 1 17.64 14.01 -1.35
N GLN A 2 16.72 13.20 -1.89
CA GLN A 2 15.29 13.47 -1.74
C GLN A 2 14.53 12.15 -1.56
N MET A 3 13.81 12.04 -0.46
CA MET A 3 12.83 11.00 -0.21
C MET A 3 11.46 11.54 -0.57
N ARG A 4 10.67 10.74 -1.28
CA ARG A 4 9.41 11.16 -1.86
C ARG A 4 8.29 10.19 -1.49
N VAL A 5 7.16 10.75 -1.08
CA VAL A 5 5.90 10.05 -0.83
C VAL A 5 4.84 10.58 -1.79
N VAL A 6 4.39 9.71 -2.67
CA VAL A 6 3.34 9.93 -3.66
C VAL A 6 2.01 9.58 -2.99
N CYS A 7 1.09 10.53 -2.96
CA CYS A 7 -0.11 10.43 -2.12
C CYS A 7 -1.24 11.35 -2.60
N LYS A 8 -2.41 11.29 -1.94
CA LYS A 8 -3.36 12.40 -1.94
C LYS A 8 -3.00 13.35 -0.82
N VAL A 9 -2.71 14.60 -1.18
CA VAL A 9 -2.33 15.64 -0.22
C VAL A 9 -3.24 16.85 -0.34
N LEU A 10 -3.58 17.41 0.81
CA LEU A 10 -4.20 18.72 0.93
C LEU A 10 -3.32 19.57 1.84
N ASP A 11 -3.07 20.81 1.42
CA ASP A 11 -2.33 21.78 2.20
C ASP A 11 -3.15 23.07 2.30
N VAL A 12 -3.61 23.41 3.50
CA VAL A 12 -4.53 24.52 3.77
C VAL A 12 -4.10 25.32 5.01
N PRO A 13 -4.50 26.60 5.13
CA PRO A 13 -4.34 27.35 6.38
C PRO A 13 -4.99 26.62 7.56
N SER A 14 -4.35 26.65 8.73
CA SER A 14 -4.88 26.01 9.93
C SER A 14 -6.17 26.68 10.38
N GLY A 15 -7.21 25.90 10.68
CA GLY A 15 -8.51 26.41 11.15
C GLY A 15 -9.62 26.53 10.10
N VAL A 16 -9.33 26.29 8.81
CA VAL A 16 -10.35 26.28 7.75
C VAL A 16 -11.24 25.04 7.89
N LYS A 17 -12.55 25.24 8.08
CA LYS A 17 -13.57 24.18 8.09
C LYS A 17 -14.33 24.14 6.75
N GLY A 18 -14.15 23.06 5.99
CA GLY A 18 -15.01 22.70 4.85
C GLY A 18 -14.48 23.04 3.45
N GLY A 19 -14.86 22.22 2.47
CA GLY A 19 -14.76 22.51 1.02
C GLY A 19 -13.57 21.90 0.26
N HIS A 20 -12.45 21.60 0.91
CA HIS A 20 -11.25 21.14 0.21
C HIS A 20 -11.11 19.61 0.21
N ARG A 21 -11.00 19.01 -0.98
CA ARG A 21 -10.67 17.59 -1.17
C ARG A 21 -9.18 17.44 -1.45
N SER A 22 -8.55 16.47 -0.80
CA SER A 22 -7.16 16.08 -1.09
C SER A 22 -7.04 15.58 -2.53
N GLY A 23 -6.12 16.17 -3.27
CA GLY A 23 -5.83 15.81 -4.67
C GLY A 23 -4.53 15.02 -4.79
N LYS A 24 -4.32 14.40 -5.95
CA LYS A 24 -3.05 13.72 -6.26
C LYS A 24 -1.87 14.69 -6.10
N GLY A 25 -0.86 14.29 -5.35
CA GLY A 25 0.29 15.12 -5.09
C GLY A 25 1.45 14.34 -4.51
N THR A 26 2.39 15.05 -3.91
CA THR A 26 3.64 14.46 -3.45
C THR A 26 4.16 15.24 -2.24
N VAL A 27 4.55 14.53 -1.21
CA VAL A 27 5.29 15.09 -0.07
C VAL A 27 6.72 14.59 -0.16
N ALA A 28 7.70 15.49 -0.07
CA ALA A 28 9.10 15.14 -0.19
C ALA A 28 9.93 15.77 0.91
N LEU A 29 10.80 14.98 1.52
CA LEU A 29 11.82 15.44 2.46
C LEU A 29 13.16 15.44 1.73
N GLY A 30 13.82 16.59 1.69
CA GLY A 30 15.10 16.71 1.02
C GLY A 30 15.79 18.02 1.37
N THR A 31 16.82 18.35 0.60
CA THR A 31 17.57 19.58 0.81
C THR A 31 17.19 20.65 -0.21
N MET A 32 17.09 21.89 0.25
CA MET A 32 17.01 23.06 -0.62
C MET A 32 18.42 23.60 -0.88
N ASN A 33 18.76 23.77 -2.16
CA ASN A 33 19.89 24.58 -2.57
C ASN A 33 19.46 26.03 -2.56
N THR A 34 19.86 26.77 -1.53
CA THR A 34 19.79 28.23 -1.52
C THR A 34 20.96 28.79 -2.32
N PRO A 35 20.73 29.59 -3.38
CA PRO A 35 21.82 30.26 -4.10
C PRO A 35 22.67 31.09 -3.12
N GLY A 36 23.97 30.82 -3.04
CA GLY A 36 24.93 31.59 -2.22
C GLY A 36 25.31 31.00 -0.85
N LEU A 37 24.68 29.93 -0.38
CA LEU A 37 25.06 29.24 0.87
C LEU A 37 25.72 27.88 0.59
N LYS A 38 26.86 27.60 1.25
CA LYS A 38 27.61 26.34 1.12
C LYS A 38 26.91 25.12 1.74
N SER A 39 25.85 25.29 2.54
CA SER A 39 25.13 24.18 3.18
C SER A 39 23.72 24.01 2.63
N SER A 40 23.40 22.80 2.18
CA SER A 40 22.06 22.42 1.73
C SER A 40 21.15 22.29 2.97
N LYS A 41 20.11 23.14 3.10
CA LYS A 41 19.22 23.13 4.27
C LYS A 41 18.08 22.12 4.10
N ALA A 42 17.71 21.43 5.18
CA ALA A 42 16.59 20.49 5.16
C ALA A 42 15.25 21.20 4.92
N CYS A 43 14.37 20.59 4.13
CA CYS A 43 13.07 21.14 3.77
C CYS A 43 12.07 20.01 3.50
N LEU A 44 10.83 20.21 3.96
CA LEU A 44 9.68 19.43 3.51
C LEU A 44 8.97 20.18 2.37
N SER A 45 8.93 19.60 1.18
CA SER A 45 8.19 20.12 0.03
C SER A 45 6.85 19.38 -0.12
N VAL A 46 5.77 20.12 -0.36
CA VAL A 46 4.44 19.59 -0.66
C VAL A 46 4.00 20.07 -2.03
N PHE A 47 3.84 19.13 -2.96
CA PHE A 47 3.30 19.35 -4.29
C PHE A 47 1.83 18.93 -4.30
N THR A 48 0.93 19.88 -4.54
CA THR A 48 -0.52 19.64 -4.59
C THR A 48 -1.01 19.45 -6.02
N ALA A 49 -2.21 18.87 -6.19
CA ALA A 49 -2.85 18.69 -7.49
C ALA A 49 -3.09 20.01 -8.25
N ALA A 50 -3.16 21.14 -7.54
CA ALA A 50 -3.27 22.47 -8.12
C ALA A 50 -1.96 22.98 -8.75
N GLY A 51 -0.90 22.15 -8.80
CA GLY A 51 0.41 22.52 -9.32
C GLY A 51 1.23 23.42 -8.39
N LYS A 52 0.70 23.76 -7.20
CA LYS A 52 1.43 24.54 -6.20
C LYS A 52 2.39 23.67 -5.41
N GLU A 53 3.64 24.08 -5.35
CA GLU A 53 4.64 23.60 -4.39
C GLU A 53 4.68 24.55 -3.19
N HIS A 54 4.45 24.02 -1.98
CA HIS A 54 4.74 24.73 -0.74
C HIS A 54 5.95 24.09 -0.07
N LYS A 55 6.87 24.92 0.41
CA LYS A 55 8.11 24.50 1.04
C LYS A 55 8.11 24.92 2.50
N TYR A 56 8.49 23.98 3.36
CA TYR A 56 8.58 24.15 4.80
C TYR A 56 10.04 23.91 5.20
N PRO A 57 10.86 24.97 5.28
CA PRO A 57 12.26 24.83 5.69
C PRO A 57 12.35 24.35 7.15
N LEU A 58 13.20 23.35 7.38
CA LEU A 58 13.39 22.70 8.70
C LEU A 58 14.63 23.26 9.41
N ASP A 59 14.90 24.54 9.25
CA ASP A 59 16.07 25.26 9.79
C ASP A 59 15.70 26.17 10.97
N GLY A 60 14.53 25.97 11.57
CA GLY A 60 13.94 26.82 12.61
C GLY A 60 13.02 27.91 12.08
N SER A 61 12.97 28.15 10.77
CA SER A 61 11.99 29.10 10.18
C SER A 61 10.57 28.55 10.06
N SER A 62 10.41 27.22 10.07
CA SER A 62 9.11 26.56 10.21
C SER A 62 9.03 25.80 11.52
N GLU A 63 7.89 25.90 12.19
CA GLU A 63 7.64 25.27 13.48
C GLU A 63 6.44 24.31 13.38
N VAL A 64 6.66 23.06 13.77
CA VAL A 64 5.62 22.04 13.81
C VAL A 64 4.92 22.07 15.16
N LYS A 65 3.60 22.32 15.14
CA LYS A 65 2.75 22.27 16.34
C LYS A 65 2.52 20.84 16.79
N MET A 66 2.11 19.98 15.86
CA MET A 66 1.69 18.61 16.15
C MET A 66 1.73 17.75 14.90
N ILE A 67 2.03 16.46 15.08
CA ILE A 67 1.92 15.45 14.02
C ILE A 67 0.97 14.36 14.49
N HIS A 68 -0.10 14.11 13.74
CA HIS A 68 -1.04 13.02 13.99
C HIS A 68 -0.72 11.83 13.08
N ASP A 69 -0.24 10.75 13.68
CA ASP A 69 0.18 9.51 13.01
C ASP A 69 -0.65 8.27 13.43
N LYS A 70 -1.74 8.46 14.18
CA LYS A 70 -2.64 7.36 14.63
C LYS A 70 -3.10 6.42 13.50
N PHE A 71 -3.17 6.91 12.27
CA PHE A 71 -3.62 6.16 11.09
C PHE A 71 -2.51 5.96 10.05
N ILE A 72 -1.24 5.98 10.47
CA ILE A 72 -0.11 5.86 9.55
C ILE A 72 -0.08 4.53 8.81
N ASP A 73 -0.55 3.45 9.46
CA ASP A 73 -0.70 2.13 8.82
C ASP A 73 -1.81 2.07 7.77
N GLN A 74 -2.70 3.07 7.76
CA GLN A 74 -3.69 3.28 6.68
C GLN A 74 -3.17 4.25 5.60
N GLY A 75 -1.91 4.65 5.64
CA GLY A 75 -1.35 5.61 4.69
C GLY A 75 -1.82 7.06 4.92
N LYS A 76 -2.19 7.40 6.17
CA LYS A 76 -2.68 8.73 6.54
C LYS A 76 -1.76 9.40 7.56
N LEU A 77 -1.51 10.69 7.36
CA LEU A 77 -0.69 11.51 8.25
C LEU A 77 -1.24 12.93 8.24
N THR A 78 -1.30 13.59 9.39
CA THR A 78 -1.60 15.03 9.46
C THR A 78 -0.46 15.77 10.14
N ILE A 79 0.04 16.83 9.52
CA ILE A 79 1.09 17.69 10.08
C ILE A 79 0.49 19.08 10.27
N VAL A 80 0.46 19.55 11.51
CA VAL A 80 -0.01 20.88 11.88
C VAL A 80 1.20 21.75 12.14
N TRP A 81 1.35 22.82 11.38
CA TRP A 81 2.40 23.80 11.51
C TRP A 81 1.90 25.01 12.30
N THR A 82 2.70 25.48 13.25
CA THR A 82 2.54 26.79 13.89
C THR A 82 3.01 27.88 12.93
N ILE A 83 4.17 27.65 12.30
CA ILE A 83 4.81 28.59 11.36
C ILE A 83 5.21 27.82 10.10
N PRO A 84 4.68 28.17 8.91
CA PRO A 84 3.48 28.99 8.70
C PRO A 84 2.22 28.29 9.27
N SER A 85 1.19 29.02 9.66
CA SER A 85 -0.05 28.46 10.24
C SER A 85 -0.85 27.66 9.20
N ARG A 86 -0.45 26.40 8.99
CA ARG A 86 -0.98 25.51 7.95
C ARG A 86 -1.12 24.08 8.44
N THR A 87 -2.05 23.36 7.86
CA THR A 87 -2.25 21.93 8.12
C THR A 87 -2.13 21.15 6.82
N ILE A 88 -1.24 20.17 6.82
CA ILE A 88 -1.06 19.22 5.73
C ILE A 88 -1.80 17.93 6.08
N PHE A 89 -2.68 17.50 5.18
CA PHE A 89 -3.37 16.21 5.27
C PHE A 89 -2.84 15.30 4.17
N VAL A 90 -2.27 14.16 4.56
CA VAL A 90 -1.80 13.10 3.67
C VAL A 90 -2.75 11.92 3.79
N SER A 91 -3.13 11.34 2.65
CA SER A 91 -3.97 10.16 2.53
C SER A 91 -3.54 9.33 1.31
N ASP A 92 -3.95 8.07 1.23
CA ASP A 92 -3.63 7.13 0.14
C ASP A 92 -2.12 7.00 -0.15
N ALA A 93 -1.27 7.17 0.88
CA ALA A 93 0.18 7.00 0.79
C ALA A 93 0.61 5.56 1.14
N ASN A 94 1.77 5.11 0.63
CA ASN A 94 2.34 3.82 1.04
C ASN A 94 2.71 3.87 2.54
N PRO A 95 2.14 3.02 3.42
CA PRO A 95 2.39 3.09 4.86
C PRO A 95 3.87 2.94 5.24
N ALA A 96 4.61 2.04 4.57
CA ALA A 96 6.03 1.82 4.87
C ALA A 96 6.88 3.04 4.52
N VAL A 97 6.63 3.65 3.35
CA VAL A 97 7.35 4.84 2.89
C VAL A 97 6.94 6.08 3.71
N LEU A 98 5.66 6.19 4.07
CA LEU A 98 5.15 7.25 4.94
C LEU A 98 5.72 7.15 6.36
N ARG A 99 5.84 5.94 6.93
CA ARG A 99 6.52 5.71 8.22
C ARG A 99 7.98 6.10 8.16
N ASN A 100 8.70 5.70 7.11
CA ASN A 100 10.08 6.10 6.91
C ASN A 100 10.21 7.64 6.78
N LEU A 101 9.29 8.27 6.04
CA LEU A 101 9.24 9.72 5.94
C LEU A 101 9.04 10.40 7.29
N LEU A 102 8.08 9.93 8.08
CA LEU A 102 7.81 10.49 9.40
C LEU A 102 8.99 10.31 10.35
N HIS A 103 9.62 9.13 10.36
CA HIS A 103 10.76 8.84 11.21
C HIS A 103 11.91 9.82 10.95
N LYS A 104 12.23 10.03 9.67
CA LYS A 104 13.28 10.97 9.24
C LYS A 104 12.91 12.43 9.46
N LEU A 105 11.64 12.80 9.23
CA LEU A 105 11.17 14.14 9.54
C LEU A 105 11.35 14.45 11.04
N ARG A 106 11.01 13.51 11.92
CA ARG A 106 11.23 13.65 13.37
C ARG A 106 12.70 13.75 13.74
N ALA A 107 13.57 12.97 13.11
CA ALA A 107 15.03 13.06 13.29
C ALA A 107 15.56 14.45 12.93
N VAL A 108 15.18 14.97 11.76
CA VAL A 108 15.59 16.31 11.31
C VAL A 108 15.04 17.40 12.23
N LEU A 109 13.79 17.29 12.67
CA LEU A 109 13.19 18.24 13.64
C LEU A 109 13.90 18.22 15.01
N LYS A 110 14.60 17.13 15.36
CA LYS A 110 15.45 17.05 16.56
C LYS A 110 16.88 17.58 16.35
N GLY A 111 17.21 18.06 15.15
CA GLY A 111 18.51 18.62 14.81
C GLY A 111 19.49 17.63 14.17
N GLU A 112 19.04 16.43 13.78
CA GLU A 112 19.91 15.51 13.03
C GLU A 112 20.18 16.02 11.60
N ASN A 113 21.42 15.84 11.12
CA ASN A 113 21.81 16.26 9.78
C ASN A 113 21.14 15.37 8.71
N ILE A 114 20.43 16.00 7.78
CA ILE A 114 19.74 15.37 6.66
C ILE A 114 20.68 14.59 5.71
N GLU A 115 21.99 14.90 5.67
CA GLU A 115 22.99 14.17 4.88
C GLU A 115 23.24 12.75 5.38
N SER A 116 22.90 12.46 6.64
CA SER A 116 22.92 11.09 7.19
C SER A 116 21.81 10.20 6.62
N LEU A 117 20.79 10.79 5.97
CA LEU A 117 19.69 10.07 5.34
C LEU A 117 20.14 9.41 4.03
N LYS A 118 20.83 8.28 4.13
CA LYS A 118 21.36 7.49 3.00
C LYS A 118 20.31 6.83 2.08
N GLU A 119 19.07 7.31 2.03
CA GLU A 119 17.99 6.60 1.33
C GLU A 119 17.30 7.45 0.27
N ILE A 120 17.37 6.99 -0.97
CA ILE A 120 16.65 7.53 -2.12
C ILE A 120 15.44 6.63 -2.34
N THR A 121 14.32 6.90 -1.68
CA THR A 121 13.02 6.30 -2.03
C THR A 121 12.46 7.08 -3.22
N LYS A 122 12.76 6.59 -4.44
CA LYS A 122 12.24 7.12 -5.71
C LYS A 122 10.87 6.49 -5.99
N GLU A 123 9.81 6.99 -5.37
CA GLU A 123 8.46 6.68 -5.83
C GLU A 123 8.20 7.40 -7.17
N LYS A 124 7.83 6.64 -8.20
CA LYS A 124 7.41 7.16 -9.51
C LYS A 124 5.98 7.71 -9.40
N LYS A 125 5.57 8.63 -10.29
CA LYS A 125 4.17 9.13 -10.35
C LYS A 125 3.13 8.01 -10.57
N SER A 126 3.55 6.86 -11.10
CA SER A 126 2.75 5.63 -11.23
C SER A 126 2.42 4.97 -9.89
N ASP A 127 3.17 5.30 -8.83
CA ASP A 127 3.05 4.70 -7.51
C ASP A 127 2.01 5.44 -6.63
N LEU A 128 1.21 6.32 -7.25
CA LEU A 128 -0.02 6.90 -6.67
C LEU A 128 -0.99 5.77 -6.36
N GLY A 129 -0.98 5.37 -5.09
CA GLY A 129 -1.71 4.21 -4.61
C GLY A 129 -0.85 3.53 -3.58
N GLY A 130 -0.79 4.15 -2.39
CA GLY A 130 -0.38 3.44 -1.19
C GLY A 130 -1.01 2.06 -1.14
N GLN A 131 -0.30 1.10 -0.55
CA GLN A 131 -0.78 -0.27 -0.41
C GLN A 131 -2.26 -0.29 0.02
N VAL A 132 -3.17 -0.51 -0.94
CA VAL A 132 -4.58 -0.68 -0.60
C VAL A 132 -4.67 -2.11 -0.13
N SER A 133 -4.72 -2.25 1.19
CA SER A 133 -5.15 -3.46 1.87
C SER A 133 -6.66 -3.38 2.04
N MET A 134 -7.37 -4.35 1.48
CA MET A 134 -8.80 -4.51 1.71
C MET A 134 -9.01 -5.76 2.56
N VAL A 135 -9.62 -5.58 3.73
CA VAL A 135 -9.95 -6.67 4.65
C VAL A 135 -11.46 -6.82 4.71
N VAL A 136 -11.94 -8.04 4.48
CA VAL A 136 -13.36 -8.42 4.53
C VAL A 136 -13.46 -9.63 5.44
N ASN A 137 -14.06 -9.45 6.61
CA ASN A 137 -14.22 -10.50 7.63
C ASN A 137 -15.66 -11.00 7.74
N LYS A 138 -16.60 -10.34 7.04
CA LYS A 138 -18.01 -10.72 7.01
C LYS A 138 -18.51 -10.78 5.57
N ARG A 139 -19.46 -11.68 5.30
CA ARG A 139 -19.98 -11.86 3.93
C ARG A 139 -20.72 -10.63 3.43
N GLU A 140 -21.35 -9.88 4.32
CA GLU A 140 -22.14 -8.69 4.02
C GLU A 140 -21.26 -7.51 3.57
N GLU A 141 -20.01 -7.48 4.03
CA GLU A 141 -19.00 -6.46 3.70
C GLU A 141 -18.35 -6.70 2.33
N TYR A 142 -18.65 -7.84 1.70
CA TYR A 142 -18.06 -8.21 0.43
C TYR A 142 -18.46 -7.23 -0.70
N PRO A 143 -17.49 -6.62 -1.41
CA PRO A 143 -17.78 -5.54 -2.36
C PRO A 143 -18.71 -5.96 -3.52
N LYS A 144 -19.96 -5.51 -3.47
CA LYS A 144 -20.93 -5.75 -4.56
C LYS A 144 -20.62 -4.90 -5.80
N LYS A 145 -20.15 -3.66 -5.60
CA LYS A 145 -19.85 -2.69 -6.65
C LYS A 145 -18.50 -2.90 -7.35
N GLY A 146 -17.66 -3.81 -6.85
CA GLY A 146 -16.33 -4.11 -7.40
C GLY A 146 -15.18 -3.77 -6.44
N PHE A 147 -13.97 -4.11 -6.86
CA PHE A 147 -12.73 -3.94 -6.10
C PHE A 147 -11.92 -2.75 -6.65
N PRO A 148 -11.09 -2.08 -5.82
CA PRO A 148 -10.23 -0.97 -6.25
C PRO A 148 -9.01 -1.50 -7.02
N SER A 149 -9.26 -2.10 -8.17
CA SER A 149 -8.29 -2.91 -8.94
C SER A 149 -7.02 -2.16 -9.35
N ALA A 150 -7.11 -0.86 -9.59
CA ALA A 150 -5.98 -0.02 -9.97
C ALA A 150 -4.93 0.19 -8.85
N THR A 151 -5.26 -0.14 -7.60
CA THR A 151 -4.42 0.18 -6.43
C THR A 151 -4.29 -0.96 -5.41
N LEU A 152 -5.13 -2.00 -5.53
CA LEU A 152 -5.22 -3.10 -4.56
C LEU A 152 -3.95 -3.97 -4.60
N LYS A 153 -3.23 -4.03 -3.47
CA LYS A 153 -2.01 -4.84 -3.29
C LYS A 153 -2.21 -6.01 -2.33
N THR A 154 -3.06 -5.82 -1.33
CA THR A 154 -3.37 -6.86 -0.34
C THR A 154 -4.88 -7.03 -0.26
N LEU A 155 -5.35 -8.27 -0.38
CA LEU A 155 -6.76 -8.60 -0.27
C LEU A 155 -6.91 -9.73 0.75
N VAL A 156 -7.59 -9.44 1.85
CA VAL A 156 -7.87 -10.39 2.93
C VAL A 156 -9.36 -10.68 2.95
N LEU A 157 -9.72 -11.93 2.67
CA LEU A 157 -11.08 -12.43 2.58
C LEU A 157 -11.23 -13.65 3.51
N SER A 158 -10.90 -13.49 4.80
CA SER A 158 -10.87 -14.61 5.73
C SER A 158 -12.26 -14.88 6.33
N GLY A 159 -12.68 -16.14 6.38
CA GLY A 159 -13.86 -16.52 7.18
C GLY A 159 -15.22 -16.11 6.60
N ILE A 160 -15.31 -15.74 5.32
CA ILE A 160 -16.55 -15.19 4.72
C ILE A 160 -17.37 -16.21 3.90
N GLY A 161 -17.05 -17.50 4.02
CA GLY A 161 -17.77 -18.59 3.36
C GLY A 161 -17.65 -18.57 1.83
N LEU A 162 -16.50 -18.16 1.28
CA LEU A 162 -16.23 -18.31 -0.15
C LEU A 162 -16.14 -19.80 -0.51
N LYS A 163 -16.84 -20.19 -1.58
CA LYS A 163 -16.74 -21.53 -2.16
C LYS A 163 -15.85 -21.58 -3.40
N ARG A 164 -15.61 -20.42 -4.03
CA ARG A 164 -14.84 -20.27 -5.27
C ARG A 164 -14.17 -18.90 -5.32
N VAL A 165 -13.17 -18.76 -6.17
CA VAL A 165 -12.57 -17.46 -6.53
C VAL A 165 -13.57 -16.56 -7.24
N ASP A 166 -13.38 -15.24 -7.13
CA ASP A 166 -14.21 -14.25 -7.82
C ASP A 166 -13.45 -13.67 -9.03
N GLY A 167 -14.10 -13.69 -10.19
CA GLY A 167 -13.54 -13.15 -11.43
C GLY A 167 -13.11 -11.68 -11.32
N ARG A 168 -13.71 -10.92 -10.41
CA ARG A 168 -13.45 -9.49 -10.23
C ARG A 168 -12.10 -9.19 -9.57
N TRP A 169 -11.46 -10.17 -8.93
CA TRP A 169 -10.12 -9.96 -8.36
C TRP A 169 -9.07 -9.83 -9.45
N PHE A 170 -9.28 -10.49 -10.59
CA PHE A 170 -8.28 -10.61 -11.67
C PHE A 170 -7.98 -9.31 -12.42
N SER A 171 -8.77 -8.25 -12.20
CA SER A 171 -8.44 -6.91 -12.67
C SER A 171 -7.40 -6.20 -11.79
N SER A 172 -7.15 -6.73 -10.58
CA SER A 172 -6.20 -6.17 -9.61
C SER A 172 -4.78 -6.62 -9.93
N THR A 173 -4.21 -6.09 -11.01
CA THR A 173 -2.87 -6.50 -11.50
C THR A 173 -1.75 -6.17 -10.53
N LEU A 174 -1.96 -5.25 -9.59
CA LEU A 174 -0.99 -4.91 -8.54
C LEU A 174 -1.09 -5.78 -7.28
N LEU A 175 -1.99 -6.76 -7.24
CA LEU A 175 -2.21 -7.62 -6.08
C LEU A 175 -0.99 -8.51 -5.84
N THR A 176 -0.36 -8.37 -4.68
CA THR A 176 0.83 -9.15 -4.27
C THR A 176 0.52 -10.16 -3.17
N SER A 177 -0.53 -9.95 -2.39
CA SER A 177 -0.92 -10.87 -1.30
C SER A 177 -2.44 -11.07 -1.28
N LEU A 178 -2.86 -12.34 -1.28
CA LEU A 178 -4.24 -12.78 -1.27
C LEU A 178 -4.48 -13.81 -0.17
N ASP A 179 -5.24 -13.43 0.85
CA ASP A 179 -5.66 -14.31 1.93
C ASP A 179 -7.11 -14.76 1.72
N LEU A 180 -7.29 -16.07 1.52
CA LEU A 180 -8.55 -16.79 1.36
C LEU A 180 -8.79 -17.77 2.51
N SER A 181 -8.11 -17.60 3.64
CA SER A 181 -8.14 -18.54 4.75
C SER A 181 -9.55 -18.71 5.34
N ARG A 182 -9.79 -19.86 5.97
CA ARG A 182 -11.03 -20.14 6.73
C ARG A 182 -12.31 -20.02 5.89
N ASN A 183 -12.22 -20.33 4.60
CA ASN A 183 -13.38 -20.37 3.70
C ASN A 183 -13.84 -21.82 3.45
N GLN A 184 -14.65 -22.04 2.43
CA GLN A 184 -15.27 -23.32 2.09
C GLN A 184 -14.94 -23.74 0.65
N MET A 185 -13.73 -23.41 0.17
CA MET A 185 -13.35 -23.67 -1.23
C MET A 185 -13.32 -25.16 -1.58
N GLY A 186 -13.19 -26.05 -0.60
CA GLY A 186 -13.32 -27.50 -0.81
C GLY A 186 -14.67 -27.95 -1.34
N ALA A 187 -15.73 -27.14 -1.20
CA ALA A 187 -17.07 -27.47 -1.66
C ALA A 187 -17.30 -27.26 -3.18
N ALA A 188 -16.42 -26.53 -3.87
CA ALA A 188 -16.51 -26.35 -5.31
C ALA A 188 -15.74 -27.45 -6.07
N PRO A 189 -16.07 -27.73 -7.34
CA PRO A 189 -15.27 -28.58 -8.21
C PRO A 189 -13.86 -28.00 -8.44
N ASP A 190 -12.83 -28.84 -8.55
CA ASP A 190 -11.41 -28.44 -8.65
C ASP A 190 -11.14 -27.34 -9.69
N LYS A 191 -11.72 -27.47 -10.89
CA LYS A 191 -11.57 -26.51 -11.99
C LYS A 191 -12.08 -25.10 -11.67
N GLU A 192 -12.94 -24.97 -10.68
CA GLU A 192 -13.55 -23.70 -10.26
C GLU A 192 -12.95 -23.17 -8.95
N LYS A 193 -12.14 -23.98 -8.23
CA LYS A 193 -11.51 -23.58 -6.96
C LYS A 193 -10.49 -22.47 -7.14
N MET A 194 -9.64 -22.54 -8.17
CA MET A 194 -8.54 -21.59 -8.42
C MET A 194 -8.48 -21.11 -9.87
N LYS A 195 -9.62 -21.13 -10.57
CA LYS A 195 -9.70 -20.76 -11.98
C LYS A 195 -9.14 -19.37 -12.22
N ASN A 196 -8.32 -19.22 -13.26
CA ASN A 196 -7.73 -17.94 -13.71
C ASN A 196 -6.81 -17.25 -12.68
N MET A 197 -6.33 -17.95 -11.65
CA MET A 197 -5.37 -17.36 -10.70
C MET A 197 -4.09 -16.85 -11.38
N VAL A 198 -3.69 -17.46 -12.49
CA VAL A 198 -2.59 -17.04 -13.37
C VAL A 198 -2.69 -15.58 -13.83
N LYS A 199 -3.89 -14.98 -13.85
CA LYS A 199 -4.09 -13.57 -14.22
C LYS A 199 -3.56 -12.59 -13.17
N LEU A 200 -3.34 -13.03 -11.93
CA LEU A 200 -2.76 -12.21 -10.86
C LEU A 200 -1.23 -12.22 -10.99
N VAL A 201 -0.73 -11.64 -12.08
CA VAL A 201 0.67 -11.76 -12.53
C VAL A 201 1.73 -11.27 -11.52
N ASN A 202 1.35 -10.47 -10.53
CA ASN A 202 2.25 -9.97 -9.47
C ASN A 202 2.00 -10.62 -8.09
N LEU A 203 1.16 -11.65 -8.01
CA LEU A 203 0.81 -12.29 -6.74
C LEU A 203 1.97 -13.13 -6.21
N GLN A 204 2.49 -12.75 -5.05
CA GLN A 204 3.62 -13.40 -4.39
C GLN A 204 3.17 -14.31 -3.25
N GLU A 205 2.06 -13.99 -2.59
CA GLU A 205 1.56 -14.74 -1.44
C GLU A 205 0.09 -15.13 -1.63
N LEU A 206 -0.19 -16.41 -1.45
CA LEU A 206 -1.53 -16.97 -1.55
C LEU A 206 -1.80 -17.87 -0.34
N ASN A 207 -2.83 -17.53 0.45
CA ASN A 207 -3.23 -18.30 1.64
C ASN A 207 -4.65 -18.90 1.50
N PRO A 208 -4.77 -20.14 0.98
CA PRO A 208 -5.99 -20.94 1.00
C PRO A 208 -6.08 -21.91 2.19
N SER A 209 -5.44 -21.63 3.32
CA SER A 209 -5.52 -22.48 4.52
C SER A 209 -6.95 -22.62 5.06
N HIS A 210 -7.22 -23.70 5.81
CA HIS A 210 -8.53 -23.93 6.44
C HIS A 210 -9.72 -23.92 5.46
N ASN A 211 -9.57 -24.47 4.25
CA ASN A 211 -10.62 -24.46 3.22
C ASN A 211 -11.28 -25.83 2.97
N ARG A 212 -10.92 -26.86 3.74
CA ARG A 212 -11.40 -28.23 3.59
C ARG A 212 -11.11 -28.82 2.20
N LEU A 213 -10.00 -28.42 1.57
CA LEU A 213 -9.59 -28.94 0.27
C LEU A 213 -9.21 -30.43 0.43
N VAL A 214 -9.91 -31.33 -0.27
CA VAL A 214 -9.67 -32.78 -0.22
C VAL A 214 -8.60 -33.22 -1.23
N GLY A 215 -8.55 -32.54 -2.36
CA GLY A 215 -7.57 -32.75 -3.42
C GLY A 215 -7.41 -31.49 -4.26
N LEU A 216 -6.30 -31.44 -4.99
CA LEU A 216 -5.96 -30.43 -5.98
C LEU A 216 -5.44 -31.15 -7.22
N SER A 217 -6.10 -30.98 -8.35
CA SER A 217 -5.61 -31.49 -9.63
C SER A 217 -4.35 -30.74 -10.09
N SER A 218 -3.59 -31.34 -10.98
CA SER A 218 -2.45 -30.69 -11.67
C SER A 218 -2.86 -29.38 -12.35
N ASP A 219 -4.06 -29.31 -12.92
CA ASP A 219 -4.62 -28.09 -13.52
C ASP A 219 -4.64 -26.90 -12.54
N VAL A 220 -4.89 -27.16 -11.24
CA VAL A 220 -4.90 -26.10 -10.22
C VAL A 220 -3.50 -25.53 -10.04
N PHE A 221 -2.48 -26.38 -9.96
CA PHE A 221 -1.08 -25.94 -9.84
C PHE A 221 -0.60 -25.20 -11.09
N SER A 222 -0.95 -25.68 -12.28
CA SER A 222 -0.67 -24.98 -13.54
C SER A 222 -1.40 -23.64 -13.66
N SER A 223 -2.48 -23.43 -12.89
CA SER A 223 -3.21 -22.16 -12.85
C SER A 223 -2.67 -21.16 -11.82
N LEU A 224 -1.65 -21.53 -11.04
CA LEU A 224 -1.03 -20.61 -10.08
C LEU A 224 -0.25 -19.51 -10.81
N PRO A 225 -0.16 -18.30 -10.22
CA PRO A 225 0.64 -17.23 -10.79
C PRO A 225 2.13 -17.59 -10.83
N PRO A 226 2.87 -17.21 -11.90
CA PRO A 226 4.30 -17.49 -12.00
C PRO A 226 5.15 -16.70 -10.98
N SER A 227 4.61 -15.61 -10.43
CA SER A 227 5.27 -14.80 -9.40
C SER A 227 5.09 -15.30 -7.97
N LEU A 228 4.39 -16.44 -7.78
CA LEU A 228 4.03 -16.93 -6.46
C LEU A 228 5.27 -17.45 -5.71
N LEU A 229 5.53 -16.87 -4.55
CA LEU A 229 6.66 -17.21 -3.67
C LEU A 229 6.23 -17.99 -2.44
N ARG A 230 4.98 -17.79 -1.98
CA ARG A 230 4.43 -18.45 -0.79
C ARG A 230 3.02 -18.95 -1.08
N LEU A 231 2.81 -20.24 -0.83
CA LEU A 231 1.52 -20.90 -0.90
C LEU A 231 1.25 -21.62 0.43
N ASP A 232 0.23 -21.18 1.16
CA ASP A 232 -0.18 -21.80 2.42
C ASP A 232 -1.42 -22.69 2.22
N LEU A 233 -1.20 -24.01 2.16
CA LEU A 233 -2.25 -25.03 2.07
C LEU A 233 -2.57 -25.70 3.41
N SER A 234 -2.08 -25.16 4.53
CA SER A 234 -2.23 -25.76 5.85
C SER A 234 -3.71 -25.91 6.26
N PHE A 235 -3.96 -26.87 7.17
CA PHE A 235 -5.29 -27.15 7.73
C PHE A 235 -6.38 -27.41 6.67
N ASN A 236 -5.98 -28.04 5.56
CA ASN A 236 -6.88 -28.65 4.59
C ASN A 236 -7.00 -30.17 4.83
N LEU A 237 -7.69 -30.88 3.95
CA LEU A 237 -7.93 -32.32 4.00
C LEU A 237 -7.16 -33.06 2.89
N LEU A 238 -6.05 -32.47 2.43
CA LEU A 238 -5.24 -32.99 1.33
C LEU A 238 -4.59 -34.30 1.77
N ARG A 239 -4.85 -35.38 1.03
CA ARG A 239 -4.24 -36.69 1.26
C ARG A 239 -3.02 -36.96 0.39
N SER A 240 -2.93 -36.27 -0.73
CA SER A 240 -1.86 -36.39 -1.70
C SER A 240 -1.70 -35.07 -2.45
N MET A 241 -0.48 -34.80 -2.88
CA MET A 241 -0.18 -33.72 -3.82
C MET A 241 -0.09 -34.32 -5.24
N PRO A 242 -0.55 -33.62 -6.28
CA PRO A 242 -0.33 -34.07 -7.64
C PRO A 242 1.18 -34.05 -7.96
N PRO A 243 1.63 -34.84 -8.94
CA PRO A 243 3.02 -34.80 -9.41
C PRO A 243 3.41 -33.38 -9.79
N LEU A 244 4.52 -32.90 -9.23
CA LEU A 244 5.02 -31.53 -9.41
C LEU A 244 5.87 -31.37 -10.69
N ASP A 245 6.00 -32.45 -11.48
CA ASP A 245 6.93 -32.57 -12.61
C ASP A 245 6.69 -31.52 -13.72
N ASN A 246 5.55 -30.83 -13.71
CA ASN A 246 5.19 -29.78 -14.68
C ASN A 246 5.25 -28.34 -14.12
N LEU A 247 5.81 -28.10 -12.92
CA LEU A 247 5.95 -26.74 -12.37
C LEU A 247 7.09 -25.92 -12.98
N HIS A 248 7.89 -26.51 -13.87
CA HIS A 248 8.99 -25.86 -14.57
C HIS A 248 8.78 -25.89 -16.09
N HIS A 249 7.85 -25.10 -16.63
CA HIS A 249 8.01 -24.58 -17.99
C HIS A 249 7.28 -23.24 -18.13
N SER A 250 8.04 -22.26 -18.67
CA SER A 250 7.75 -20.87 -19.02
C SER A 250 7.66 -19.83 -17.91
#